data_AF-A0A8W8LER2-F1
#
_entry.id   AF-A0A8W8LER2-F1
#
_cell.length_a   1.000
_cell.length_b   1.000
_cell.length_c   1.000
_cell.angle_alpha   90.00
_cell.angle_beta   90.00
_cell.angle_gamma   90.00
#
_symmetry.space_group_name_H-M   'P 1'
#
loop_
_entity.id
_entity.type
_entity.pdbx_description
1 polymer ?
#
loop_
_entity_poly.entity_id
_entity_poly.type
_entity_poly.pdbx_seq_one_letter_code
_entity_poly.pdbx_strand_id
1 'polypeptide(L)'
;RPSEEYTYFCGYCTVGSDTFDDAVNHVVRIHGDLEVKIRKRTYNEKNQTYEHHVKQWKIHPREEAEKGFEVKVNNDSEQISLVKV
;
A
#
# COMPACT_ATOMS: atom_id res chain seq x y z
N ARG A 1 -15.23 -5.44 11.11
CA ARG A 1 -14.02 -4.77 11.64
C ARG A 1 -12.86 -5.24 10.79
N PRO A 2 -11.92 -4.39 10.34
CA PRO A 2 -10.65 -4.89 9.81
C PRO A 2 -10.06 -5.81 10.87
N SER A 3 -9.59 -7.01 10.50
CA SER A 3 -8.94 -7.91 11.44
C SER A 3 -7.75 -7.17 12.07
N GLU A 4 -7.65 -7.23 13.40
CA GLU A 4 -6.55 -6.64 14.16
C GLU A 4 -5.25 -7.44 14.01
N GLU A 5 -5.13 -8.20 12.92
CA GLU A 5 -4.02 -9.13 12.68
C GLU A 5 -3.00 -8.52 11.73
N TYR A 6 -3.45 -7.67 10.80
CA TYR A 6 -2.59 -7.15 9.74
C TYR A 6 -1.92 -5.81 10.08
N THR A 7 -0.73 -5.63 9.51
CA THR A 7 0.06 -4.39 9.65
C THR A 7 -0.25 -3.38 8.55
N TYR A 8 -0.52 -3.84 7.33
CA TYR A 8 -0.79 -2.99 6.17
C TYR A 8 -2.19 -3.24 5.64
N PHE A 9 -2.84 -2.20 5.15
CA PHE A 9 -4.20 -2.26 4.62
C PHE A 9 -4.30 -1.46 3.34
N CYS A 10 -5.15 -1.91 2.42
CA CYS A 10 -5.52 -1.13 1.26
C CYS A 10 -6.12 0.22 1.68
N GLY A 11 -5.77 1.30 0.97
CA GLY A 11 -6.33 2.63 1.16
C GLY A 11 -7.78 2.78 0.70
N TYR A 12 -8.32 1.81 -0.06
CA TYR A 12 -9.62 1.89 -0.72
C TYR A 12 -10.63 0.83 -0.27
N CYS A 13 -10.15 -0.31 0.21
CA CYS A 13 -10.99 -1.40 0.69
C CYS A 13 -10.53 -1.94 2.05
N THR A 14 -11.17 -3.00 2.53
CA THR A 14 -10.89 -3.59 3.85
C THR A 14 -9.81 -4.67 3.84
N VAL A 15 -9.22 -4.99 2.68
CA VAL A 15 -8.15 -6.00 2.58
C VAL A 15 -6.93 -5.53 3.36
N GLY A 16 -6.41 -6.42 4.21
CA GLY A 16 -5.18 -6.25 4.97
C GLY A 16 -4.16 -7.34 4.63
N SER A 17 -2.89 -7.02 4.86
CA SER A 17 -1.74 -7.89 4.61
C SER A 17 -0.66 -7.68 5.67
N ASP A 18 0.17 -8.70 5.87
CA ASP A 18 1.32 -8.63 6.80
C ASP A 18 2.51 -7.89 6.21
N THR A 19 2.64 -7.89 4.87
CA THR A 19 3.72 -7.21 4.16
C THR A 19 3.24 -5.98 3.40
N PHE A 20 4.15 -5.03 3.22
CA PHE A 20 3.88 -3.81 2.46
C PHE A 20 3.68 -4.12 0.97
N ASP A 21 4.50 -5.00 0.41
CA ASP A 21 4.43 -5.47 -0.98
C ASP A 21 3.10 -6.14 -1.30
N ASP A 22 2.58 -7.03 -0.46
CA ASP A 22 1.28 -7.65 -0.69
C ASP A 22 0.16 -6.60 -0.73
N ALA A 23 0.21 -5.60 0.15
CA ALA A 23 -0.76 -4.51 0.18
C ALA A 23 -0.66 -3.63 -1.07
N VAL A 24 0.55 -3.32 -1.54
CA VAL A 24 0.78 -2.57 -2.79
C VAL A 24 0.33 -3.38 -4.00
N ASN A 25 0.70 -4.65 -4.11
CA ASN A 25 0.31 -5.55 -5.18
C ASN A 25 -1.21 -5.70 -5.27
N HIS A 26 -1.90 -5.77 -4.13
CA HIS A 26 -3.35 -5.71 -4.09
C HIS A 26 -3.89 -4.42 -4.75
N VAL A 27 -3.36 -3.25 -4.37
CA VAL A 27 -3.78 -1.96 -4.95
C VAL A 27 -3.49 -1.92 -6.45
N VAL A 28 -2.29 -2.32 -6.88
CA VAL A 28 -1.89 -2.36 -8.29
C VAL A 28 -2.85 -3.22 -9.13
N ARG A 29 -3.25 -4.39 -8.62
CA ARG A 29 -4.08 -5.35 -9.37
C ARG A 29 -5.57 -5.04 -9.33
N ILE A 30 -6.09 -4.60 -8.19
CA ILE A 30 -7.53 -4.44 -7.95
C ILE A 30 -7.98 -2.99 -8.10
N HIS A 31 -7.11 -2.03 -7.79
CA HIS A 31 -7.38 -0.60 -7.78
C HIS A 31 -6.39 0.15 -8.69
N GLY A 32 -5.91 -0.48 -9.77
CA GLY A 32 -4.87 0.08 -10.64
C GLY A 32 -5.24 1.40 -11.34
N ASP A 33 -6.52 1.76 -11.38
CA ASP A 33 -6.99 3.06 -11.89
C ASP A 33 -6.87 4.21 -10.86
N LEU A 34 -6.50 3.90 -9.63
CA LEU A 34 -6.37 4.86 -8.53
C LEU A 34 -4.90 5.00 -8.12
N GLU A 35 -4.58 6.09 -7.44
CA GLU A 35 -3.25 6.29 -6.85
C GLU A 35 -2.88 5.15 -5.89
N VAL A 36 -1.61 4.77 -5.81
CA VAL A 36 -1.20 3.79 -4.80
C VAL A 36 -1.40 4.40 -3.41
N LYS A 37 -2.28 3.79 -2.61
CA LYS A 37 -2.65 4.25 -1.27
C LYS A 37 -2.71 3.10 -0.28
N ILE A 38 -1.91 3.20 0.79
CA ILE A 38 -1.77 2.18 1.81
C ILE A 38 -2.01 2.80 3.19
N ARG A 39 -2.72 2.08 4.06
CA ARG A 39 -2.89 2.40 5.48
C ARG A 39 -2.01 1.47 6.28
N LYS A 40 -1.07 2.01 7.04
CA LYS A 40 -0.22 1.24 7.97
C LYS A 40 -0.76 1.38 9.38
N ARG A 41 -0.95 0.25 10.05
CA ARG A 41 -1.26 0.20 11.47
C ARG A 41 0.03 0.22 12.30
N THR A 42 0.08 1.09 13.28
CA THR A 42 1.20 1.23 14.21
C THR A 42 0.67 1.19 15.63
N TYR A 43 1.46 0.67 16.56
CA TYR A 43 1.12 0.71 17.97
C TYR A 43 1.69 1.98 18.59
N ASN A 44 0.82 2.80 19.17
CA ASN A 44 1.20 3.99 19.93
C ASN A 44 1.36 3.60 21.40
N GLU A 45 2.61 3.47 21.85
CA GLU A 45 2.94 3.07 23.22
C GLU A 45 2.42 4.06 24.28
N LYS A 46 2.43 5.36 23.97
CA LYS A 46 2.02 6.42 24.91
C LYS A 46 0.55 6.31 25.28
N ASN A 47 -0.28 6.01 24.29
CA ASN A 47 -1.73 5.93 24.47
C ASN A 47 -2.22 4.49 24.62
N GLN A 48 -1.33 3.49 24.50
CA GLN A 48 -1.66 2.06 24.47
C GLN A 48 -2.77 1.73 23.45
N THR A 49 -2.71 2.36 22.27
CA THR A 49 -3.72 2.21 21.22
C THR A 49 -3.06 1.98 19.86
N TYR A 50 -3.83 1.44 18.91
CA TYR A 50 -3.40 1.33 17.52
C TYR A 50 -3.88 2.51 16.70
N GLU A 51 -2.96 3.09 15.92
CA GLU A 51 -3.23 4.18 15.01
C GLU A 51 -3.04 3.72 13.57
N HIS A 52 -3.72 4.39 12.63
CA HIS A 52 -3.58 4.11 11.21
C HIS A 52 -3.01 5.34 10.51
N HIS A 53 -1.85 5.17 9.87
CA HIS A 53 -1.20 6.20 9.08
C HIS A 53 -1.39 5.91 7.59
N VAL A 54 -1.82 6.90 6.83
CA VAL A 54 -1.99 6.78 5.38
C VAL A 54 -0.69 7.19 4.69
N LYS A 55 -0.20 6.35 3.79
CA LYS A 55 0.81 6.69 2.79
C LYS A 55 0.18 6.64 1.40
N GLN A 56 0.46 7.65 0.59
CA GLN A 56 -0.10 7.80 -0.75
C GLN A 56 0.99 8.23 -1.71
N TRP A 57 1.08 7.56 -2.85
CA TRP A 57 2.02 7.85 -3.93
C TRP A 57 1.23 8.29 -5.15
N LYS A 58 1.68 9.36 -5.80
CA LYS A 58 1.08 9.89 -7.04
C LYS A 58 1.42 9.01 -8.24
N ILE A 59 1.04 7.74 -8.15
CA ILE A 59 1.30 6.69 -9.13
C ILE A 59 -0.03 6.03 -9.40
N HIS A 60 -0.54 6.11 -10.63
CA HIS A 60 -1.72 5.38 -11.09
C HIS A 60 -1.23 4.11 -11.82
N PRO A 61 -1.29 2.92 -11.21
CA PRO A 61 -0.60 1.74 -11.74
C PRO A 61 -0.95 1.38 -13.18
N ARG A 62 -2.22 1.49 -13.58
CA ARG A 62 -2.67 1.19 -14.94
C ARG A 62 -2.14 2.21 -15.96
N GLU A 63 -2.20 3.50 -15.62
CA GLU A 63 -1.65 4.57 -16.46
C GLU A 63 -0.13 4.41 -16.67
N GLU A 64 0.60 4.09 -15.60
CA GLU A 64 2.04 3.86 -15.69
C GLU A 64 2.39 2.59 -16.48
N ALA A 65 1.58 1.52 -16.33
CA ALA A 65 1.73 0.32 -17.14
C ALA A 65 1.51 0.58 -18.64
N GLU A 66 0.53 1.42 -19.02
CA GLU A 66 0.30 1.84 -20.41
C GLU A 66 1.49 2.63 -20.99
N LYS A 67 2.27 3.30 -20.14
CA LYS A 67 3.52 3.99 -20.50
C LYS A 67 4.74 3.06 -20.52
N GLY A 68 4.57 1.76 -20.24
CA GLY A 68 5.65 0.77 -20.17
C GLY A 68 6.45 0.85 -18.87
N PHE A 69 5.81 1.14 -17.74
CA PHE A 69 6.44 1.07 -16.41
C PHE A 69 5.79 0.02 -15.53
N GLU A 70 6.60 -0.60 -14.67
CA GLU A 70 6.16 -1.49 -13.60
C GLU A 70 6.41 -0.85 -12.23
N VAL A 71 5.50 -1.10 -11.30
CA VAL A 71 5.62 -0.68 -9.90
C VAL A 71 6.55 -1.65 -9.17
N LYS A 72 7.70 -1.16 -8.70
CA LYS A 72 8.66 -1.90 -7.88
C LYS A 72 8.60 -1.46 -6.42
N VAL A 73 8.49 -2.44 -5.52
CA VAL A 73 8.34 -2.22 -4.09
C VAL A 73 9.63 -2.60 -3.36
N ASN A 74 10.00 -1.79 -2.36
CA ASN A 74 10.99 -2.15 -1.37
C ASN A 74 10.29 -2.29 -0.01
N ASN A 75 10.19 -3.54 0.48
CA ASN A 75 9.50 -3.86 1.72
C ASN A 75 10.15 -3.21 2.94
N ASP A 76 11.47 -3.26 3.06
CA ASP A 76 12.20 -2.84 4.26
C ASP A 76 12.10 -1.32 4.49
N SER A 77 12.15 -0.55 3.41
CA SER A 77 12.07 0.91 3.45
C SER A 77 10.67 1.48 3.21
N GLU A 78 9.70 0.62 2.89
CA GLU A 78 8.34 0.99 2.48
C GLU A 78 8.33 2.04 1.36
N GLN A 79 9.21 1.85 0.37
CA GLN A 79 9.32 2.71 -0.80
C GLN A 79 8.73 2.04 -2.04
N ILE A 80 8.22 2.87 -2.93
CA ILE A 80 7.68 2.47 -4.22
C ILE A 80 8.41 3.27 -5.30
N SER A 81 8.75 2.59 -6.39
CA SER A 81 9.42 3.18 -7.55
C SER A 81 8.79 2.67 -8.84
N LEU A 82 9.01 3.40 -9.94
CA LEU A 82 8.63 2.97 -11.28
C LEU A 82 9.88 2.52 -12.03
N VAL A 83 9.81 1.35 -12.66
CA VAL A 83 10.89 0.80 -13.48
C VAL A 83 10.38 0.63 -14.89
N LYS A 84 11.13 1.11 -15.88
CA LYS A 84 10.75 0.97 -17.30
C LYS A 84 10.95 -0.48 -17.74
N VAL A 85 9.95 -1.03 -18.43
CA VAL A 85 9.92 -2.40 -18.98
C VAL A 85 9.87 -2.41 -20.50
#